data_AF-A0A318TWU3-F1
#
_entry.id   AF-A0A318TWU3-F1
#
_cell.length_a   1.000
_cell.length_b   1.000
_cell.length_c   1.000
_cell.angle_alpha   90.00
_cell.angle_beta   90.00
_cell.angle_gamma   90.00
#
_symmetry.space_group_name_H-M   'P 1'
#
loop_
_entity.id
_entity.type
_entity.pdbx_description
1 polymer ?
#
loop_
_entity_poly.entity_id
_entity_poly.type
_entity_poly.pdbx_seq_one_letter_code
_entity_poly.pdbx_strand_id
1 'polypeptide(L)' 'MEEKKRGKRQLIIIGIMIFLMVASFVAMFQGYYRTAFVFFGILVAIMSFIGTRASIDNRVYLHTKNYKNNNRW' A
#
# COMPACT_ATOMS: atom_id res chain seq x y z
N MET A 1 -21.26 8.24 -2.07
CA MET A 1 -21.46 6.84 -1.64
C MET A 1 -20.21 5.97 -1.87
N GLU A 2 -19.47 6.14 -2.97
CA GLU A 2 -18.27 5.33 -3.27
C GLU A 2 -17.05 5.62 -2.39
N GLU A 3 -16.83 6.88 -1.98
CA GLU A 3 -15.72 7.26 -1.08
C GLU A 3 -15.82 6.58 0.29
N LYS A 4 -17.04 6.46 0.83
CA LYS A 4 -17.32 5.73 2.08
C LYS A 4 -17.00 4.23 1.96
N LYS A 5 -17.13 3.66 0.75
CA LYS A 5 -16.76 2.28 0.41
C LYS A 5 -15.25 2.10 0.26
N ARG A 6 -14.54 3.10 -0.28
CA ARG A 6 -13.07 3.11 -0.37
C ARG A 6 -12.41 3.12 1.01
N GLY A 7 -12.89 3.95 1.95
CA GLY A 7 -12.33 4.00 3.32
C GLY A 7 -12.43 2.67 4.08
N LYS A 8 -13.56 1.94 3.94
CA LYS A 8 -13.73 0.61 4.54
C LYS A 8 -12.75 -0.43 3.96
N ARG A 9 -12.53 -0.43 2.64
CA ARG A 9 -11.54 -1.32 2.01
C ARG A 9 -10.12 -1.00 2.48
N GLN A 10 -9.80 0.27 2.65
CA GLN A 10 -8.48 0.70 3.12
C GLN A 10 -8.21 0.23 4.55
N LEU A 11 -9.20 0.32 5.44
CA LEU A 11 -9.12 -0.23 6.79
C LEU A 11 -8.87 -1.75 6.81
N ILE A 12 -9.55 -2.50 5.94
CA ILE A 12 -9.33 -3.95 5.81
C ILE A 12 -7.90 -4.24 5.36
N ILE A 13 -7.39 -3.51 4.37
CA ILE A 13 -6.01 -3.68 3.87
C ILE A 13 -5.00 -3.39 4.98
N ILE A 14 -5.19 -2.31 5.75
CA ILE A 14 -4.32 -1.97 6.90
C ILE A 14 -4.36 -3.09 7.94
N GLY A 15 -5.54 -3.61 8.26
CA GLY A 15 -5.69 -4.75 9.18
C GLY A 15 -4.91 -5.98 8.72
N ILE A 16 -5.01 -6.33 7.44
CA ILE A 16 -4.26 -7.45 6.84
C ILE A 16 -2.74 -7.20 6.91
N MET A 17 -2.28 -5.98 6.64
CA MET A 17 -0.85 -5.65 6.71
C MET A 17 -0.30 -5.79 8.13
N ILE A 18 -1.03 -5.30 9.14
CA ILE A 18 -0.63 -5.44 10.55
C ILE A 18 -0.61 -6.92 10.92
N PHE A 19 -1.63 -7.68 10.53
CA PHE A 19 -1.70 -9.12 10.83
C PHE A 19 -0.54 -9.90 10.20
N LEU A 20 -0.21 -9.62 8.93
CA LEU A 20 0.94 -10.22 8.25
C LEU A 20 2.26 -9.87 8.94
N MET A 21 2.42 -8.62 9.38
CA MET A 21 3.63 -8.17 10.08
C MET A 21 3.82 -8.89 11.42
N VAL A 22 2.74 -9.03 12.20
CA VAL A 22 2.77 -9.75 13.48
C VAL A 22 3.01 -11.24 13.25
N ALA A 23 2.31 -11.85 12.27
CA ALA A 23 2.48 -13.26 11.94
C ALA A 23 3.90 -13.57 11.46
N SER A 24 4.50 -12.72 10.61
CA SER A 24 5.88 -12.89 10.16
C SER A 24 6.88 -12.77 11.31
N PHE A 25 6.64 -11.83 12.23
CA PHE A 25 7.46 -11.66 13.42
C PHE A 25 7.40 -12.91 14.30
N VAL A 26 6.20 -13.36 14.68
CA VAL A 26 6.03 -14.56 15.51
C VAL A 26 6.64 -15.81 14.85
N ALA A 27 6.41 -16.01 13.55
CA ALA A 27 6.98 -17.13 12.81
C ALA A 27 8.52 -17.14 12.83
N MET A 28 9.14 -15.95 12.80
CA MET A 28 10.60 -15.81 12.90
C MET A 28 11.14 -16.27 14.26
N PHE A 29 10.46 -15.90 15.36
CA PHE A 29 10.85 -16.34 16.72
C PHE A 29 10.58 -17.81 16.99
N GLN A 30 9.60 -18.41 16.31
CA GLN A 30 9.33 -19.84 16.39
C GLN A 30 10.26 -20.69 15.51
N GLY A 31 11.20 -20.08 14.77
CA GLY A 31 12.13 -20.78 13.88
C GLY A 31 11.54 -21.18 12.51
N TYR A 32 10.32 -20.74 12.19
CA TYR A 32 9.69 -20.97 10.88
C TYR A 32 10.18 -19.96 9.83
N TYR A 33 11.49 -19.92 9.58
CA TYR A 33 12.13 -18.89 8.75
C TYR A 33 11.60 -18.84 7.31
N ARG A 34 11.31 -20.00 6.70
CA ARG A 34 10.72 -20.07 5.35
C ARG A 34 9.34 -19.39 5.30
N THR A 35 8.51 -19.68 6.30
CA THR A 35 7.16 -19.09 6.41
C THR A 35 7.23 -17.60 6.68
N ALA A 36 8.11 -17.18 7.59
CA ALA A 36 8.35 -15.76 7.89
C ALA A 36 8.81 -14.99 6.64
N PHE A 37 9.71 -15.58 5.83
CA PHE A 37 10.16 -15.00 4.57
C PHE A 37 9.02 -14.81 3.57
N VAL A 38 8.15 -15.82 3.42
CA VAL A 38 6.97 -15.72 2.55
C VAL A 38 6.04 -14.61 3.01
N PHE A 39 5.73 -14.51 4.30
CA PHE A 39 4.87 -13.44 4.83
C PHE A 39 5.48 -12.05 4.63
N PHE A 40 6.78 -11.89 4.86
CA PHE A 40 7.48 -10.64 4.57
C PHE A 40 7.44 -10.29 3.08
N GLY A 41 7.67 -11.27 2.21
CA GLY A 41 7.60 -11.06 0.75
C GLY A 41 6.22 -10.58 0.30
N ILE A 42 5.15 -11.18 0.83
CA ILE A 42 3.78 -10.75 0.56
C ILE A 42 3.55 -9.31 1.06
N LEU A 43 4.00 -8.99 2.27
CA LEU A 43 3.86 -7.67 2.86
C LEU A 43 4.56 -6.58 2.02
N VAL A 44 5.79 -6.85 1.56
CA VAL A 44 6.54 -5.96 0.67
C VAL A 44 5.86 -5.80 -0.68
N ALA A 45 5.30 -6.86 -1.25
CA ALA A 45 4.56 -6.80 -2.51
C ALA A 45 3.31 -5.89 -2.40
N ILE A 46 2.56 -6.02 -1.31
CA ILE A 46 1.38 -5.17 -1.04
C ILE A 46 1.82 -3.70 -0.88
N MET A 47 2.85 -3.43 -0.08
CA MET A 47 3.39 -2.07 0.10
C MET A 47 3.83 -1.45 -1.22
N SER A 48 4.55 -2.21 -2.04
CA SER A 48 5.05 -1.75 -3.34
C SER A 48 3.90 -1.42 -4.29
N PHE A 49 2.85 -2.24 -4.31
CA PHE A 49 1.67 -2.00 -5.15
C PHE A 49 0.92 -0.73 -4.75
N ILE A 50 0.72 -0.51 -3.45
CA ILE A 50 0.05 0.69 -2.92
C ILE A 50 0.90 1.93 -3.18
N GLY A 51 2.20 1.87 -2.86
CA GLY A 51 3.13 2.99 -3.07
C GLY A 51 3.25 3.40 -4.53
N THR A 52 3.27 2.41 -5.45
CA THR A 52 3.33 2.69 -6.90
C THR A 52 2.06 3.38 -7.39
N ARG A 53 0.88 2.93 -6.97
CA ARG A 53 -0.39 3.62 -7.31
C ARG A 53 -0.43 5.05 -6.77
N ALA A 54 -0.04 5.24 -5.52
CA ALA A 54 0.02 6.57 -4.91
C ALA A 54 1.00 7.51 -5.65
N SER A 55 2.15 6.99 -6.09
CA SER A 55 3.13 7.74 -6.87
C SER A 55 2.60 8.15 -8.25
N ILE A 56 1.92 7.23 -8.94
CA ILE A 56 1.30 7.50 -10.25
C ILE A 56 0.24 8.59 -10.13
N ASP A 57 -0.69 8.45 -9.17
CA ASP A 57 -1.75 9.44 -8.94
C ASP A 57 -1.17 10.82 -8.61
N ASN A 58 -0.11 10.87 -7.80
CA ASN A 58 0.57 12.12 -7.47
C ASN A 58 1.26 12.76 -8.70
N ARG A 59 1.92 11.95 -9.54
CA ARG A 59 2.53 12.45 -10.78
C ARG A 59 1.50 13.01 -11.74
N VAL A 60 0.36 12.33 -11.91
CA VAL A 60 -0.76 12.80 -12.72
C VAL A 60 -1.35 14.08 -12.16
N TYR A 61 -1.52 14.17 -10.83
CA TYR A 61 -1.99 15.37 -10.16
C TYR A 61 -1.07 16.57 -10.39
N LEU A 62 0.25 16.39 -10.20
CA LEU A 62 1.25 17.43 -10.43
C LEU A 62 1.31 17.86 -11.90
N HIS A 63 1.29 16.91 -12.83
CA HIS A 63 1.27 17.19 -14.27
C HIS A 63 0.03 18.01 -14.64
N THR A 64 -1.15 17.58 -14.17
CA THR A 64 -2.42 18.28 -14.44
C THR A 64 -2.43 19.68 -13.84
N LYS A 65 -1.93 19.84 -12.60
CA LYS A 65 -1.83 21.13 -11.92
C LYS A 65 -0.90 22.09 -12.67
N ASN A 66 0.27 21.61 -13.09
CA ASN A 66 1.25 22.42 -13.82
C ASN A 66 0.76 22.78 -15.23
N TYR A 67 0.14 21.84 -15.95
CA TYR A 67 -0.44 22.08 -17.28
C TYR A 67 -1.58 23.11 -17.22
N LYS A 68 -2.48 22.99 -16.24
CA LYS A 68 -3.60 23.92 -16.06
C LYS A 68 -3.15 25.31 -15.60
N ASN A 69 -2.00 25.41 -14.93
CA ASN A 69 -1.38 26.67 -14.56
C ASN A 69 -0.68 27.35 -15.75
N ASN A 70 -0.11 26.56 -16.67
CA ASN A 70 0.54 27.07 -17.88
C ASN A 70 -0.47 27.60 -18.91
N ASN A 71 -1.66 27.00 -19.01
CA ASN A 71 -2.74 27.44 -19.90
C ASN A 71 -3.53 28.68 -19.42
N ARG A 72 -3.07 29.37 -18.36
CA ARG A 72 -3.63 30.65 -17.89
C ARG A 72 -2.91 31.88 -18.44
N TRP A 73 -1.89 31.67 -19.27
CA TRP A 73 -1.26 32.69 -20.12
C TRP A 73 -1.60 32.41 -21.57
#